data_AF-A0A2S8R814-F1
#
_entry.id   AF-A0A2S8R814-F1
#
_cell.length_a   1.000
_cell.length_b   1.000
_cell.length_c   1.000
_cell.angle_alpha   90.00
_cell.angle_beta   90.00
_cell.angle_gamma   90.00
#
_symmetry.space_group_name_H-M   'P 1'
#
loop_
_entity.id
_entity.type
_entity.pdbx_description
1 polymer ?
#
loop_
_entity_poly.entity_id
_entity_poly.type
_entity_poly.pdbx_seq_one_letter_code
_entity_poly.pdbx_strand_id
1 'polypeptide(L)'
;MSKYKRYERYKDSGVEWIGEIPEEWGIIKLKFLSTIFKAKNPKELIDEWREELLPYLSMEYLRNSRDTLTFYAYPEKNLVTVNNGDILILWDGSNAGEIAEEKMEFFHLLWLRLFQTM
;
A
#
# COMPACT_ATOMS: atom_id res chain seq x y z
N MET A 1 2.30 19.21 27.55
CA MET A 1 1.57 20.22 26.75
C MET A 1 1.46 19.72 25.32
N SER A 2 0.27 19.84 24.70
CA SER A 2 -0.01 19.35 23.33
C SER A 2 0.90 20.05 22.31
N LYS A 3 1.58 19.27 21.46
CA LYS A 3 2.46 19.73 20.38
C LYS A 3 1.69 20.36 19.20
N TYR A 4 0.36 20.31 19.21
CA TYR A 4 -0.49 20.73 18.08
C TYR A 4 -1.59 21.71 18.50
N LYS A 5 -1.75 22.79 17.71
CA LYS A 5 -2.84 23.76 17.83
C LYS A 5 -4.12 23.12 17.28
N ARG A 6 -5.24 23.26 18.01
CA ARG A 6 -6.56 22.85 17.50
C ARG A 6 -6.99 23.78 16.36
N TYR A 7 -7.82 23.27 15.46
CA TYR A 7 -8.45 24.08 14.43
C TYR A 7 -9.47 25.05 15.06
N GLU A 8 -9.71 26.19 14.41
CA GLU A 8 -10.57 27.24 14.94
C GLU A 8 -12.05 26.85 14.90
N ARG A 9 -12.46 26.09 13.89
CA ARG A 9 -13.84 25.64 13.67
C ARG A 9 -13.88 24.20 13.15
N TYR A 10 -14.97 23.52 13.49
CA TYR A 10 -15.24 22.14 13.11
C TYR A 10 -16.65 22.04 12.52
N LYS A 11 -16.89 21.00 11.72
CA LYS A 11 -18.18 20.65 11.15
C LYS A 11 -18.42 19.15 11.28
N ASP A 12 -19.68 18.72 11.27
CA ASP A 12 -20.04 17.31 11.22
C ASP A 12 -19.55 16.69 9.91
N SER A 13 -18.91 15.52 9.99
CA SER A 13 -18.39 14.82 8.80
C SER A 13 -19.47 14.06 8.00
N GLY A 14 -20.66 13.86 8.57
CA GLY A 14 -21.69 12.97 8.03
C GLY A 14 -21.35 11.48 8.16
N VAL A 15 -20.28 11.12 8.87
CA VAL A 15 -19.84 9.74 9.11
C VAL A 15 -19.73 9.50 10.60
N GLU A 16 -20.64 8.68 11.15
CA GLU A 16 -20.84 8.49 12.60
C GLU A 16 -19.56 8.19 13.37
N TRP A 17 -18.72 7.28 12.86
CA TRP A 17 -17.49 6.87 13.55
C TRP A 17 -16.34 7.91 13.47
N ILE A 18 -16.45 8.92 12.59
CA ILE A 18 -15.48 10.01 12.47
C ILE A 18 -15.86 11.19 13.37
N GLY A 19 -17.16 11.52 13.45
CA GLY A 19 -17.66 12.67 14.19
C GLY A 19 -17.33 14.00 13.51
N GLU A 20 -16.80 14.96 14.26
CA GLU A 20 -16.48 16.30 13.77
C GLU A 20 -15.09 16.39 13.12
N ILE A 21 -14.99 17.11 12.01
CA ILE A 21 -13.75 17.38 11.28
C ILE A 21 -13.52 18.89 11.15
N PRO A 22 -12.29 19.36 10.87
CA PRO A 22 -12.05 20.78 10.65
C PRO A 22 -12.94 21.33 9.52
N GLU A 23 -13.46 22.53 9.70
CA GLU A 23 -14.46 23.08 8.78
C GLU A 23 -13.95 23.21 7.34
N GLU A 24 -12.65 23.48 7.17
CA GLU A 24 -11.99 23.63 5.87
C GLU A 24 -11.72 22.30 5.15
N TRP A 25 -11.83 21.16 5.83
CA TRP A 25 -11.55 19.86 5.21
C TRP A 25 -12.63 19.44 4.22
N GLY A 26 -12.21 18.99 3.04
CA GLY A 26 -13.07 18.31 2.08
C GLY A 26 -13.22 16.82 2.40
N ILE A 27 -14.34 16.21 1.99
CA ILE A 27 -14.55 14.77 2.07
C ILE A 27 -14.61 14.21 0.66
N ILE A 28 -13.72 13.27 0.36
CA ILE A 28 -13.66 12.59 -0.93
C ILE A 28 -13.43 11.10 -0.73
N LYS A 29 -14.14 10.27 -1.52
CA LYS A 29 -13.92 8.82 -1.49
C LYS A 29 -12.58 8.49 -2.14
N LEU A 30 -11.79 7.63 -1.50
CA LEU A 30 -10.44 7.26 -1.96
C LEU A 30 -10.40 6.83 -3.44
N LYS A 31 -11.40 6.10 -3.92
CA LYS A 31 -11.52 5.66 -5.33
C LYS A 31 -11.50 6.79 -6.38
N PHE A 32 -11.70 8.04 -5.96
CA PHE A 32 -11.62 9.22 -6.84
C PHE A 32 -10.24 9.88 -6.82
N LEU A 33 -9.43 9.58 -5.80
CA LEU A 33 -8.06 10.06 -5.67
C LEU A 33 -7.04 9.04 -6.16
N SER A 34 -7.43 7.77 -6.25
CA SER A 34 -6.50 6.69 -6.53
C SER A 34 -7.12 5.57 -7.36
N THR A 35 -6.25 4.88 -8.09
CA THR A 35 -6.56 3.58 -8.69
C THR A 35 -6.20 2.49 -7.70
N ILE A 36 -7.06 1.48 -7.54
CA ILE A 36 -6.92 0.43 -6.53
C ILE A 36 -6.84 -0.93 -7.25
N PHE A 37 -5.72 -1.63 -7.13
CA PHE A 37 -5.48 -2.95 -7.72
C PHE A 37 -5.36 -4.07 -6.69
N LYS A 38 -6.34 -4.97 -6.60
CA LYS A 38 -6.19 -6.17 -5.76
C LYS A 38 -5.24 -7.17 -6.43
N ALA A 39 -4.07 -7.40 -5.83
CA ALA A 39 -3.15 -8.40 -6.34
C ALA A 39 -3.57 -9.82 -5.96
N LYS A 40 -2.99 -10.79 -6.66
CA LYS A 40 -3.16 -12.22 -6.41
C LYS A 40 -1.82 -12.82 -6.08
N ASN A 41 -1.84 -13.95 -5.36
CA ASN A 41 -0.63 -14.72 -5.12
C ASN A 41 -0.10 -15.27 -6.44
N PRO A 42 1.23 -15.28 -6.64
CA PRO A 42 1.84 -15.96 -7.76
C PRO A 42 1.58 -17.46 -7.65
N LYS A 43 1.53 -18.14 -8.81
CA LYS A 43 1.29 -19.59 -8.84
C LYS A 43 2.47 -20.39 -8.30
N GLU A 44 3.67 -19.84 -8.52
CA GLU A 44 4.93 -20.45 -8.15
C GLU A 44 5.82 -19.36 -7.54
N LEU A 45 6.48 -19.74 -6.44
CA LEU A 45 7.51 -18.94 -5.79
C LEU A 45 8.83 -19.70 -5.94
N ILE A 46 9.86 -18.98 -6.34
CA ILE A 46 11.20 -19.52 -6.57
C ILE A 46 12.12 -18.86 -5.55
N ASP A 47 12.95 -19.65 -4.87
CA ASP A 47 13.91 -19.19 -3.85
C ASP A 47 15.30 -18.87 -4.42
N GLU A 48 15.52 -19.15 -5.69
CA GLU A 48 16.74 -18.82 -6.44
C GLU A 48 16.51 -17.68 -7.44
N TRP A 49 17.39 -16.67 -7.41
CA TRP A 49 17.32 -15.54 -8.34
C TRP A 49 17.67 -15.93 -9.78
N ARG A 50 16.92 -15.36 -10.74
CA ARG A 50 17.15 -15.46 -12.20
C ARG A 50 16.79 -14.12 -12.85
N GLU A 51 17.35 -13.82 -14.01
CA GLU A 51 17.20 -12.53 -14.70
C GLU A 51 15.74 -12.23 -15.08
N GLU A 52 14.95 -13.26 -15.37
CA GLU A 52 13.55 -13.14 -15.79
C GLU A 52 12.56 -13.05 -14.62
N LEU A 53 13.04 -13.15 -13.38
CA LEU A 53 12.21 -13.18 -12.18
C LEU A 53 12.16 -11.82 -11.50
N LEU A 54 10.99 -11.49 -10.96
CA LEU A 54 10.81 -10.30 -10.13
C LEU A 54 10.71 -10.70 -8.66
N PRO A 55 11.28 -9.90 -7.73
CA PRO A 55 11.19 -10.19 -6.30
C PRO A 55 9.74 -10.18 -5.82
N TYR A 56 9.43 -11.16 -4.96
CA TYR A 56 8.13 -11.30 -4.33
C TYR A 56 8.06 -10.47 -3.05
N LEU A 57 7.03 -9.63 -2.97
CA LEU A 57 6.81 -8.75 -1.83
C LEU A 57 6.11 -9.48 -0.67
N SER A 58 6.88 -10.19 0.16
CA SER A 58 6.35 -10.87 1.34
C SER A 58 6.09 -9.89 2.49
N MET A 59 5.22 -10.30 3.43
CA MET A 59 5.02 -9.51 4.67
C MET A 59 6.27 -9.46 5.54
N GLU A 60 7.12 -10.47 5.47
CA GLU A 60 8.42 -10.45 6.15
C GLU A 60 9.31 -9.35 5.58
N TYR A 61 9.39 -9.24 4.25
CA TYR A 61 10.12 -8.17 3.57
C TYR A 61 9.62 -6.78 3.99
N LEU A 62 8.29 -6.58 3.97
CA LEU A 62 7.70 -5.28 4.31
C LEU A 62 7.94 -4.87 5.76
N ARG A 63 8.06 -5.84 6.68
CA ARG A 63 8.27 -5.58 8.11
C ARG A 63 9.73 -5.47 8.52
N ASN A 64 10.61 -6.29 7.93
CA ASN A 64 11.96 -6.52 8.45
C ASN A 64 13.07 -5.90 7.59
N SER A 65 12.73 -5.16 6.53
CA SER A 65 13.67 -4.54 5.60
C SER A 65 14.41 -5.54 4.68
N ARG A 66 15.03 -4.97 3.64
CA ARG A 66 15.43 -5.58 2.35
C ARG A 66 16.23 -6.89 2.39
N ASP A 67 16.87 -7.22 3.50
CA ASP A 67 17.77 -8.37 3.61
C ASP A 67 17.05 -9.73 3.70
N THR A 68 15.71 -9.72 3.72
CA THR A 68 14.85 -10.91 3.83
C THR A 68 14.15 -11.29 2.52
N LEU A 69 14.61 -10.77 1.38
CA LEU A 69 14.13 -11.23 0.06
C LEU A 69 14.46 -12.71 -0.13
N THR A 70 13.43 -13.53 0.00
CA THR A 70 13.53 -15.00 0.01
C THR A 70 12.89 -15.64 -1.21
N PHE A 71 12.02 -14.92 -1.92
CA PHE A 71 11.27 -15.48 -3.03
C PHE A 71 11.14 -14.53 -4.21
N TYR A 72 10.95 -15.12 -5.37
CA TYR A 72 10.80 -14.48 -6.67
C TYR A 72 9.66 -15.14 -7.45
N ALA A 73 9.10 -14.43 -8.42
CA ALA A 73 8.04 -14.93 -9.29
C ALA A 73 8.21 -14.42 -10.72
N TYR A 74 7.75 -15.21 -11.70
CA TYR A 74 7.66 -14.74 -13.08
C TYR A 74 6.59 -13.64 -13.21
N PRO A 75 6.83 -12.60 -14.03
CA PRO A 75 5.80 -11.63 -14.36
C PRO A 75 4.65 -12.28 -15.12
N GLU A 76 3.50 -12.39 -14.47
CA GLU A 76 2.25 -12.87 -15.07
C GLU A 76 1.24 -11.71 -15.21
N LYS A 77 0.35 -11.81 -16.20
CA LYS A 77 -0.70 -10.79 -16.48
C LYS A 77 -1.60 -10.47 -15.28
N ASN A 78 -1.74 -11.39 -14.33
CA ASN A 78 -2.60 -11.23 -13.15
C ASN A 78 -1.85 -10.79 -11.89
N LEU A 79 -0.53 -10.60 -11.99
CA LEU A 79 0.28 -10.06 -10.91
C LEU A 79 0.41 -8.55 -11.09
N VAL A 80 0.49 -7.85 -9.97
CA VAL A 80 0.61 -6.40 -9.93
C VAL A 80 2.05 -6.07 -9.62
N THR A 81 2.67 -5.28 -10.48
CA THR A 81 3.98 -4.67 -10.20
C THR A 81 3.81 -3.41 -9.37
N VAL A 82 4.58 -3.30 -8.30
CA VAL A 82 4.68 -2.14 -7.39
C VAL A 82 5.93 -1.34 -7.74
N ASN A 83 5.80 -0.03 -7.65
CA ASN A 83 6.85 0.95 -7.92
C ASN A 83 7.10 1.77 -6.67
N ASN A 84 8.22 2.48 -6.65
CA ASN A 84 8.54 3.44 -5.61
C ASN A 84 7.39 4.42 -5.37
N GLY A 85 7.03 4.63 -4.10
CA GLY A 85 5.96 5.55 -3.70
C GLY A 85 4.54 5.00 -3.82
N ASP A 86 4.36 3.78 -4.34
CA ASP A 86 3.07 3.10 -4.28
C ASP A 86 2.75 2.75 -2.80
N ILE A 87 1.50 3.01 -2.40
CA ILE A 87 1.01 2.71 -1.05
C ILE A 87 0.36 1.33 -1.03
N LEU A 88 0.90 0.46 -0.18
CA LEU A 88 0.49 -0.93 0.00
C LEU A 88 -0.41 -1.04 1.23
N ILE A 89 -1.50 -1.80 1.10
CA ILE A 89 -2.43 -2.05 2.20
C ILE A 89 -2.69 -3.53 2.31
N LEU A 90 -2.48 -4.13 3.48
CA LEU A 90 -2.91 -5.50 3.74
C LEU A 90 -4.43 -5.55 3.86
N TRP A 91 -5.12 -6.27 2.98
CA TRP A 91 -6.58 -6.26 2.91
C TRP A 91 -7.23 -7.36 3.75
N ASP A 92 -6.56 -8.49 3.92
CA ASP A 92 -7.06 -9.64 4.66
C ASP A 92 -6.01 -10.27 5.59
N GLY A 93 -6.47 -11.16 6.47
CA GLY A 93 -5.65 -11.76 7.53
C GLY A 93 -5.69 -10.99 8.86
N SER A 94 -4.93 -11.49 9.85
CA SER A 94 -4.91 -10.92 11.21
C SER A 94 -4.37 -9.50 11.27
N ASN A 95 -3.61 -9.09 10.26
CA ASN A 95 -2.92 -7.81 10.19
C ASN A 95 -3.58 -6.86 9.19
N ALA A 96 -4.84 -7.12 8.80
CA ALA A 96 -5.55 -6.31 7.82
C ALA A 96 -5.64 -4.84 8.26
N GLY A 97 -5.45 -3.93 7.32
CA GLY A 97 -5.35 -2.49 7.55
C GLY A 97 -3.93 -1.98 7.80
N GLU A 98 -2.92 -2.85 7.87
CA GLU A 98 -1.53 -2.43 7.88
C GLU A 98 -1.15 -1.75 6.55
N ILE A 99 -0.39 -0.67 6.64
CA ILE A 99 0.01 0.17 5.51
C ILE A 99 1.54 0.18 5.41
N ALA A 100 2.07 -0.03 4.21
CA ALA A 100 3.48 0.11 3.89
C ALA A 100 3.67 0.99 2.65
N GLU A 101 4.86 1.54 2.50
CA GLU A 101 5.27 2.34 1.33
C GLU A 101 6.48 1.66 0.71
N GLU A 102 6.46 1.45 -0.61
CA GLU A 102 7.60 0.87 -1.30
C GLU A 102 8.70 1.92 -1.51
N LYS A 103 9.91 1.61 -1.03
CA LYS A 103 11.05 2.56 -0.99
C LYS A 103 12.22 2.18 -1.92
N MET A 104 11.98 1.41 -2.99
CA MET A 104 13.05 1.02 -3.95
C MET A 104 12.76 1.36 -5.42
N GLU A 105 13.83 1.50 -6.21
CA GLU A 105 13.85 1.85 -7.65
C GLU A 105 13.75 0.63 -8.60
N PHE A 106 13.27 -0.52 -8.15
CA PHE A 106 13.13 -1.70 -9.02
C PHE A 106 11.70 -2.23 -9.05
N PHE A 107 11.32 -2.76 -10.21
CA PHE A 107 9.98 -3.30 -10.49
C PHE A 107 9.77 -4.59 -9.67
N HIS A 108 8.90 -4.55 -8.66
CA HIS A 108 8.61 -5.72 -7.80
C HIS A 108 7.18 -6.20 -8.02
N LEU A 109 6.92 -7.51 -7.91
CA LEU A 109 5.56 -8.05 -7.99
C LEU A 109 5.02 -8.31 -6.57
N LEU A 110 4.15 -7.43 -6.05
CA LEU A 110 2.82 -7.73 -5.49
C LEU A 110 2.20 -6.56 -4.69
N TRP A 111 0.87 -6.52 -4.74
CA TRP A 111 -0.11 -5.77 -3.92
C TRP A 111 -0.30 -4.27 -4.16
N LEU A 112 -1.58 -3.92 -4.39
CA LEU A 112 -2.20 -2.58 -4.40
C LEU A 112 -1.26 -1.40 -4.71
N ARG A 113 -1.22 -0.99 -5.98
CA ARG A 113 -0.64 0.27 -6.42
C ARG A 113 -1.64 1.41 -6.27
N LEU A 114 -1.45 2.33 -5.32
CA LEU A 114 -2.11 3.64 -5.32
C LEU A 114 -1.20 4.63 -6.05
N PHE A 115 -1.54 4.99 -7.29
CA PHE A 115 -0.85 6.06 -8.00
C PHE A 115 -1.08 7.40 -7.30
N GLN A 116 -0.01 8.15 -7.09
CA GLN A 116 -0.02 9.59 -6.89
C GLN A 116 -0.25 10.24 -8.27
N THR A 117 -1.20 11.17 -8.39
CA THR A 117 -1.27 12.09 -9.53
C THR A 117 -1.32 13.52 -9.05
N MET A 118 -0.36 14.28 -9.62
CA MET A 118 0.00 15.71 -9.51
C MET A 118 0.62 16.19 -8.21
#